data_AF-A0A7X3XZL5-F1
#
_entry.id   AF-A0A7X3XZL5-F1
#
_cell.length_a   1.000
_cell.length_b   1.000
_cell.length_c   1.000
_cell.angle_alpha   90.00
_cell.angle_beta   90.00
_cell.angle_gamma   90.00
#
_symmetry.space_group_name_H-M   'P 1'
#
loop_
_entity.id
_entity.type
_entity.pdbx_description
1 polymer ?
#
loop_
_entity_poly.entity_id
_entity_poly.type
_entity_poly.pdbx_seq_one_letter_code
_entity_poly.pdbx_strand_id
1 'polypeptide(L)'
;MIIRDLAPKLIRSATQVPTITLTGPRQSGKTTLCRSVFPRHPYVTLETPDTRAFAAEDPRAFLAQFPEGAVIDEVQRAPDLLSYLQGIIDDDPAPGRWILSGSQNLSLLESVSQSLAGRTAVHHLLPLTRGEITRFPQHPASLDETLFAGGYPRIFDRQLDPADWLRSYVATYLERDVRTLSNVGDLATFQRFVELCAGRTAQLINYSSLANDCGISQPSAKAWLGILEASFVVFRLQAFHANVRKRLVKMPKLYFYDTGLVCWLLGIRQPEQLRSHPLRGAIFETWVISETMKHRTNLGKSGGLLFYRDSNGAEVDLVIEQPGSVVLVEVKSSATASSSLFAGAKRIQRHFGQLPRSSEVVVVYGGDEFQGHTEGRLIPWRMLRAASLLNFDHVISVSSGGRPIAGAAVLGLFSNKTWKGAITGENGESVLDLHSIHLPMTVFVAAEGFAAHLERDWIPAERALHVELSTLSNGGAVILPEGTGTLPGLKGRLNPIRDTLDRTCLYASNIAINEGRQQPVAFVPGEKLGLTDADGHELLVRIIDIVGSSALVEYWRPEEVKG
;
A
#
# COMPACT_ATOMS: atom_id res chain seq x y z
N MET A 1 7.84 -18.54 2.22
CA MET A 1 8.05 -17.54 3.30
C MET A 1 7.58 -16.19 2.77
N ILE A 2 6.79 -15.45 3.54
CA ILE A 2 6.16 -14.21 3.08
C ILE A 2 7.08 -13.03 3.43
N ILE A 3 7.53 -12.29 2.43
CA ILE A 3 8.30 -11.05 2.65
C ILE A 3 7.32 -9.99 3.19
N ARG A 4 7.56 -9.50 4.41
CA ARG A 4 6.71 -8.50 5.07
C ARG A 4 7.28 -7.10 4.93
N ASP A 5 6.42 -6.11 4.69
CA ASP A 5 6.81 -4.71 4.49
C ASP A 5 7.35 -4.06 5.77
N LEU A 6 6.97 -4.58 6.94
CA LEU A 6 7.50 -4.12 8.23
C LEU A 6 8.95 -4.57 8.47
N ALA A 7 9.45 -5.59 7.75
CA ALA A 7 10.74 -6.21 8.03
C ALA A 7 11.94 -5.23 8.01
N PRO A 8 12.10 -4.35 6.99
CA PRO A 8 13.20 -3.39 6.97
C PRO A 8 13.18 -2.44 8.18
N LYS A 9 11.98 -2.06 8.65
CA LYS A 9 11.83 -1.21 9.83
C LYS A 9 12.24 -1.93 11.11
N LEU A 10 11.91 -3.22 11.27
CA LEU A 10 12.35 -4.02 12.42
C LEU A 10 13.86 -4.15 12.46
N ILE A 11 14.49 -4.45 11.33
CA ILE A 11 15.96 -4.57 11.22
C ILE A 11 16.60 -3.25 11.62
N ARG A 12 16.12 -2.13 11.07
CA ARG A 12 16.65 -0.80 11.41
C ARG A 12 16.46 -0.46 12.89
N SER A 13 15.29 -0.74 13.48
CA SER A 13 15.08 -0.50 14.90
C SER A 13 16.01 -1.36 15.76
N ALA A 14 16.28 -2.60 15.36
CA ALA A 14 17.15 -3.51 16.10
C ALA A 14 18.61 -3.03 16.14
N THR A 15 19.05 -2.16 15.22
CA THR A 15 20.38 -1.54 15.32
C THR A 15 20.40 -0.30 16.23
N GLN A 16 19.25 0.13 16.76
CA GLN A 16 19.09 1.41 17.47
C GLN A 16 18.71 1.24 18.94
N VAL A 17 18.00 0.16 19.30
CA VAL A 17 17.51 -0.10 20.66
C VAL A 17 17.82 -1.53 21.08
N PRO A 18 18.00 -1.81 22.37
CA PRO A 18 18.34 -3.15 22.86
C PRO A 18 17.19 -4.15 22.67
N THR A 19 15.94 -3.67 22.72
CA THR A 19 14.76 -4.53 22.62
C THR A 19 13.83 -4.11 21.47
N ILE A 20 13.31 -5.10 20.75
CA ILE A 20 12.22 -4.95 19.80
C ILE A 20 11.01 -5.69 20.33
N THR A 21 9.87 -5.02 20.43
CA THR A 21 8.60 -5.64 20.80
C THR A 21 7.66 -5.65 19.60
N LEU A 22 7.34 -6.83 19.09
CA LEU A 22 6.41 -7.03 17.98
C LEU A 22 5.07 -7.53 18.48
N THR A 23 4.02 -6.75 18.29
CA THR A 23 2.64 -7.12 18.65
C THR A 23 1.74 -7.11 17.43
N GLY A 24 0.49 -7.55 17.56
CA GLY A 24 -0.45 -7.64 16.43
C GLY A 24 -1.54 -8.69 16.64
N PRO A 25 -2.56 -8.75 15.78
CA PRO A 25 -3.64 -9.73 15.90
C PRO A 25 -3.10 -11.16 15.82
N ARG A 26 -3.84 -12.11 16.38
CA ARG A 26 -3.51 -13.53 16.22
C ARG A 26 -3.50 -13.88 14.73
N GLN A 27 -2.62 -14.81 14.37
CA GLN A 27 -2.46 -15.29 12.99
C GLN A 27 -2.00 -14.23 11.97
N SER A 28 -1.55 -13.04 12.40
CA SER A 28 -0.94 -12.04 11.50
C SER A 28 0.47 -12.41 11.03
N GLY A 29 1.09 -13.47 11.57
CA GLY A 29 2.40 -13.95 11.13
C GLY A 29 3.61 -13.44 11.93
N LYS A 30 3.41 -12.99 13.18
CA LYS A 30 4.45 -12.44 14.07
C LYS A 30 5.64 -13.40 14.26
N THR A 31 5.37 -14.61 14.75
CA THR A 31 6.38 -15.66 14.96
C THR A 31 7.20 -15.93 13.71
N THR A 32 6.53 -16.07 12.56
CA THR A 32 7.19 -16.28 11.26
C THR A 32 8.11 -15.12 10.90
N LEU A 33 7.66 -13.88 11.12
CA LEU A 33 8.45 -12.68 10.82
C LEU A 33 9.67 -12.56 11.74
N CYS A 34 9.52 -12.75 13.06
CA CYS A 34 10.64 -12.67 13.99
C CYS A 34 11.72 -13.70 13.64
N ARG A 35 11.33 -14.96 13.38
CA ARG A 35 12.27 -16.02 13.02
C ARG A 35 12.95 -15.79 11.68
N SER A 36 12.27 -15.15 10.72
CA SER A 36 12.88 -14.86 9.42
C SER A 36 13.83 -13.67 9.44
N VAL A 37 13.51 -12.64 10.24
CA VAL A 37 14.32 -11.43 10.36
C VAL A 37 15.53 -11.63 11.28
N PHE A 38 15.36 -12.44 12.34
CA PHE A 38 16.38 -12.69 13.37
C PHE A 38 16.77 -14.18 13.42
N PRO A 39 17.30 -14.76 12.33
CA PRO A 39 17.56 -16.20 12.26
C PRO A 39 18.73 -16.67 13.14
N ARG A 40 19.58 -15.75 13.61
CA ARG A 40 20.72 -16.03 14.48
C ARG A 40 20.36 -16.03 15.97
N HIS A 41 19.23 -15.42 16.33
CA HIS A 41 18.77 -15.39 17.70
C HIS A 41 18.13 -16.73 18.06
N PRO A 42 18.47 -17.32 19.23
CA PRO A 42 17.72 -18.43 19.78
C PRO A 42 16.23 -18.10 19.86
N TYR A 43 15.38 -19.06 19.52
CA TYR A 43 13.92 -18.90 19.59
C TYR A 43 13.37 -19.71 20.76
N VAL A 44 12.60 -19.04 21.63
CA VAL A 44 11.90 -19.66 22.75
C VAL A 44 10.44 -19.19 22.78
N THR A 45 9.52 -20.11 23.05
CA THR A 45 8.08 -19.81 23.14
C THR A 45 7.55 -20.07 24.54
N LEU A 46 6.82 -19.09 25.08
CA LEU A 46 6.15 -19.18 26.37
C LEU A 46 4.71 -19.73 26.25
N GLU A 47 4.33 -20.28 25.10
CA GLU A 47 3.12 -21.10 24.99
C GLU A 47 3.28 -22.47 25.66
N THR A 48 4.50 -23.02 25.65
CA THR A 48 4.78 -24.34 26.22
C THR A 48 4.68 -24.27 27.75
N PRO A 49 3.85 -25.11 28.40
CA PRO A 49 3.64 -25.04 29.85
C PRO A 49 4.92 -25.12 30.67
N ASP A 50 5.85 -26.01 30.31
CA ASP A 50 7.11 -26.21 31.05
C ASP A 50 8.03 -25.00 30.92
N THR A 51 8.22 -24.49 29.69
CA THR A 51 9.01 -23.28 29.43
C THR A 51 8.44 -22.07 30.16
N ARG A 52 7.11 -21.92 30.16
CA ARG A 52 6.42 -20.84 30.86
C ARG A 52 6.58 -20.96 32.37
N ALA A 53 6.43 -22.16 32.93
CA ALA A 53 6.62 -22.40 34.36
C ALA A 53 8.03 -22.02 34.79
N PHE A 54 9.04 -22.47 34.04
CA PHE A 54 10.43 -22.12 34.32
C PHE A 54 10.71 -20.61 34.22
N ALA A 55 10.17 -19.93 33.20
CA ALA A 55 10.30 -18.47 33.08
C ALA A 55 9.59 -17.69 34.21
N ALA A 56 8.53 -18.25 34.79
CA ALA A 56 7.78 -17.62 35.89
C ALA A 56 8.41 -17.90 37.26
N GLU A 57 8.88 -19.13 37.48
CA GLU A 57 9.45 -19.57 38.76
C GLU A 57 10.90 -19.11 38.96
N ASP A 58 11.71 -19.13 37.90
CA ASP A 58 13.10 -18.65 37.93
C ASP A 58 13.45 -17.83 36.66
N PRO A 59 12.94 -16.59 36.57
CA PRO A 59 13.17 -15.71 35.42
C PRO A 59 14.64 -15.38 35.20
N ARG A 60 15.47 -15.39 36.25
CA ARG A 60 16.91 -15.11 36.14
C ARG A 60 17.65 -16.26 35.48
N ALA A 61 17.43 -17.49 35.95
CA ALA A 61 18.02 -18.67 35.32
C ALA A 61 17.49 -18.86 33.89
N PHE A 62 16.23 -18.53 33.63
CA PHE A 62 15.67 -18.55 32.28
C PHE A 62 16.40 -17.60 31.33
N LEU A 63 16.54 -16.33 31.70
CA LEU A 63 17.22 -15.34 30.87
C LEU A 63 18.73 -15.62 30.72
N ALA A 64 19.36 -16.23 31.74
CA ALA A 64 20.77 -16.63 31.69
C ALA A 64 21.10 -17.68 30.62
N GLN A 65 20.10 -18.39 30.07
CA GLN A 65 20.31 -19.29 28.93
C GLN A 65 20.60 -18.56 27.63
N PHE A 66 20.32 -17.25 27.59
CA PHE A 66 20.40 -16.41 26.39
C PHE A 66 21.35 -15.22 26.62
N PRO A 67 22.67 -15.46 26.83
CA PRO A 67 23.62 -14.37 27.11
C PRO A 67 23.70 -13.37 25.95
N GLU A 68 23.58 -13.81 24.70
CA GLU A 68 23.56 -12.94 23.52
C GLU A 68 22.14 -12.49 23.12
N GLY A 69 21.15 -12.73 24.00
CA GLY A 69 19.75 -12.44 23.75
C GLY A 69 18.99 -13.51 22.95
N ALA A 70 17.70 -13.30 22.75
CA ALA A 70 16.80 -14.26 22.13
C ALA A 70 15.53 -13.63 21.53
N VAL A 71 14.85 -14.40 20.68
CA VAL A 71 13.44 -14.20 20.33
C VAL A 71 12.59 -14.91 21.38
N ILE A 72 11.88 -14.13 22.21
CA ILE A 72 10.94 -14.62 23.21
C ILE A 72 9.52 -14.41 22.70
N ASP A 73 8.85 -15.48 22.31
CA ASP A 73 7.50 -15.46 21.76
C ASP A 73 6.42 -15.65 22.82
N GLU A 74 5.27 -15.01 22.59
CA GLU A 74 4.12 -14.97 23.49
C GLU A 74 4.46 -14.48 24.92
N VAL A 75 5.28 -13.42 25.01
CA VAL A 75 5.80 -12.89 26.29
C VAL A 75 4.73 -12.44 27.28
N GLN A 76 3.52 -12.12 26.81
CA GLN A 76 2.37 -11.83 27.69
C GLN A 76 1.94 -13.01 28.57
N ARG A 77 2.47 -14.22 28.34
CA ARG A 77 2.27 -15.39 29.20
C ARG A 77 3.13 -15.37 30.47
N ALA A 78 4.19 -14.56 30.52
CA ALA A 78 5.06 -14.37 31.68
C ALA A 78 5.46 -12.89 31.81
N PRO A 79 4.53 -11.99 32.15
CA PRO A 79 4.76 -10.54 32.13
C PRO A 79 5.85 -10.08 33.11
N ASP A 80 6.00 -10.75 34.26
CA ASP A 80 7.00 -10.40 35.28
C ASP A 80 8.44 -10.55 34.76
N LEU A 81 8.65 -11.39 33.73
CA LEU A 81 9.93 -11.58 33.06
C LEU A 81 10.52 -10.24 32.56
N LEU A 82 9.66 -9.29 32.17
CA LEU A 82 10.09 -8.00 31.65
C LEU A 82 10.82 -7.14 32.69
N SER A 83 10.48 -7.27 33.97
CA SER A 83 11.17 -6.55 35.05
C SER A 83 12.59 -7.07 35.29
N TYR A 84 12.80 -8.38 35.12
CA TYR A 84 14.14 -8.97 35.19
C TYR A 84 14.97 -8.63 33.95
N LEU A 85 14.32 -8.64 32.78
CA LEU A 85 14.94 -8.27 31.52
C LEU A 85 15.42 -6.81 31.53
N GLN A 86 14.67 -5.91 32.17
CA GLN A 86 15.07 -4.51 32.35
C GLN A 86 16.45 -4.40 33.02
N GLY A 87 16.70 -5.14 34.11
CA GLY A 87 18.00 -5.11 34.80
C GLY A 87 19.14 -5.58 33.90
N ILE A 88 18.93 -6.65 33.13
CA ILE A 88 19.93 -7.17 32.18
C ILE A 88 20.24 -6.16 31.08
N ILE A 89 19.23 -5.44 30.59
CA ILE A 89 19.40 -4.40 29.56
C ILE A 89 20.11 -3.16 30.12
N ASP A 90 19.82 -2.79 31.38
CA ASP A 90 20.46 -1.65 32.03
C ASP A 90 21.97 -1.90 32.25
N ASP A 91 22.35 -3.14 32.54
CA ASP A 91 23.75 -3.54 32.67
C ASP A 91 24.49 -3.63 31.31
N ASP A 92 23.82 -4.10 30.26
CA ASP A 92 24.35 -4.17 28.89
C ASP A 92 23.29 -3.83 27.83
N PRO A 93 23.28 -2.58 27.33
CA PRO A 93 22.27 -2.08 26.39
C PRO A 93 22.59 -2.39 24.92
N ALA A 94 23.29 -3.49 24.63
CA ALA A 94 23.61 -3.93 23.27
C ALA A 94 22.37 -3.94 22.35
N PRO A 95 22.39 -3.24 21.19
CA PRO A 95 21.25 -3.15 20.29
C PRO A 95 20.77 -4.50 19.75
N GLY A 96 19.45 -4.68 19.66
CA GLY A 96 18.83 -5.81 18.97
C GLY A 96 19.01 -7.16 19.67
N ARG A 97 19.47 -7.16 20.92
CA ARG A 97 19.70 -8.37 21.72
C ARG A 97 18.39 -9.11 21.98
N TRP A 98 17.32 -8.40 22.32
CA TRP A 98 16.05 -9.02 22.73
C TRP A 98 14.92 -8.73 21.76
N ILE A 99 14.26 -9.78 21.26
CA ILE A 99 13.11 -9.67 20.36
C ILE A 99 11.90 -10.31 21.04
N LEU A 100 10.97 -9.48 21.49
CA LEU A 100 9.76 -9.90 22.18
C LEU A 100 8.61 -9.96 21.18
N SER A 101 7.82 -11.04 21.19
CA SER A 101 6.60 -11.18 20.40
C SER A 101 5.41 -11.54 21.28
N GLY A 102 4.22 -11.12 20.87
CA GLY A 102 2.99 -11.48 21.56
C GLY A 102 1.72 -10.96 20.86
N SER A 103 0.59 -11.64 21.06
CA SER A 103 -0.70 -11.00 20.77
C SER A 103 -0.87 -9.79 21.67
N GLN A 104 -1.28 -8.65 21.13
CA GLN A 104 -1.50 -7.47 21.97
C GLN A 104 -2.68 -7.75 22.92
N ASN A 105 -2.40 -7.58 24.20
CA ASN A 105 -3.37 -7.45 25.26
C ASN A 105 -2.96 -6.18 26.02
N LEU A 106 -3.94 -5.45 26.58
CA LEU A 106 -3.72 -4.28 27.44
C LEU A 106 -2.65 -4.56 28.50
N SER A 107 -2.68 -5.74 29.11
CA SER A 107 -1.69 -6.16 30.12
C SER A 107 -0.25 -6.16 29.60
N LEU A 108 -0.02 -6.65 28.37
CA LEU A 108 1.32 -6.67 27.78
C LEU A 108 1.85 -5.25 27.56
N LEU A 109 1.01 -4.34 27.06
CA LEU A 109 1.42 -2.95 26.86
C LEU A 109 1.72 -2.25 28.17
N GLU A 110 0.94 -2.51 29.21
CA GLU A 110 1.19 -1.98 30.55
C GLU A 110 2.54 -2.49 31.09
N SER A 111 2.79 -3.79 31.05
CA SER A 111 4.06 -4.36 31.51
C SER A 111 5.25 -3.85 30.70
N VAL A 112 5.13 -3.75 29.37
CA VAL A 112 6.16 -3.16 28.50
C VAL A 112 6.40 -1.69 28.82
N SER A 113 5.33 -0.92 29.06
CA SER A 113 5.44 0.50 29.40
C SER A 113 6.03 0.73 30.79
N GLN A 114 5.78 -0.17 31.74
CA GLN A 114 6.33 -0.09 33.10
C GLN A 114 7.80 -0.49 33.15
N SER A 115 8.16 -1.64 32.54
CA SER A 115 9.50 -2.22 32.68
C SER A 115 10.47 -1.85 31.56
N LEU A 116 9.98 -1.60 30.33
CA LEU A 116 10.84 -1.42 29.15
C LEU A 116 10.70 -0.06 28.48
N ALA A 117 10.06 0.92 29.13
CA ALA A 117 10.02 2.30 28.63
C ALA A 117 11.43 2.83 28.32
N GLY A 118 11.57 3.43 27.13
CA GLY A 118 12.85 3.94 26.61
C GLY A 118 13.84 2.88 26.12
N ARG A 119 13.59 1.59 26.36
CA ARG A 119 14.51 0.47 26.04
C ARG A 119 14.01 -0.41 24.90
N THR A 120 12.73 -0.29 24.56
CA THR A 120 12.13 -1.06 23.47
C THR A 120 11.54 -0.17 22.40
N ALA A 121 11.71 -0.57 21.14
CA ALA A 121 10.86 -0.08 20.04
C ALA A 121 9.66 -1.02 19.89
N VAL A 122 8.44 -0.48 20.02
CA VAL A 122 7.21 -1.23 19.84
C VAL A 122 6.74 -1.11 18.40
N HIS A 123 6.48 -2.26 17.77
CA HIS A 123 5.96 -2.38 16.41
C HIS A 123 4.70 -3.24 16.39
N HIS A 124 3.84 -2.99 15.40
CA HIS A 124 2.60 -3.73 15.21
C HIS A 124 2.60 -4.41 13.83
N LEU A 125 2.41 -5.73 13.80
CA LEU A 125 2.25 -6.50 12.57
C LEU A 125 0.77 -6.82 12.36
N LEU A 126 0.14 -6.01 11.52
CA LEU A 126 -1.26 -6.17 11.09
C LEU A 126 -1.38 -7.27 10.02
N PRO A 127 -2.61 -7.66 9.61
CA PRO A 127 -2.82 -8.49 8.44
C PRO A 127 -2.13 -7.91 7.20
N LEU A 128 -1.96 -8.71 6.15
CA LEU A 128 -1.27 -8.31 4.93
C LEU A 128 -1.91 -7.07 4.30
N THR A 129 -1.08 -6.20 3.74
CA THR A 129 -1.53 -5.17 2.79
C THR A 129 -1.80 -5.81 1.42
N ARG A 130 -2.53 -5.11 0.55
CA ARG A 130 -2.67 -5.49 -0.85
C ARG A 130 -1.32 -5.67 -1.54
N GLY A 131 -0.36 -4.79 -1.25
CA GLY A 131 1.01 -4.87 -1.75
C GLY A 131 1.74 -6.15 -1.34
N GLU A 132 1.45 -6.69 -0.17
CA GLU A 132 1.96 -8.00 0.27
C GLU A 132 1.16 -9.16 -0.36
N ILE A 133 -0.16 -9.04 -0.49
CA ILE A 133 -1.04 -10.06 -1.07
C ILE A 133 -0.73 -10.29 -2.56
N THR A 134 -0.41 -9.25 -3.34
CA THR A 134 -0.04 -9.39 -4.76
C THR A 134 1.24 -10.20 -5.00
N ARG A 135 2.01 -10.49 -3.95
CA ARG A 135 3.23 -11.33 -4.04
C ARG A 135 2.91 -12.82 -4.08
N PHE A 136 1.67 -13.20 -3.77
CA PHE A 136 1.23 -14.59 -3.87
C PHE A 136 0.78 -14.90 -5.30
N PRO A 137 1.11 -16.10 -5.82
CA PRO A 137 0.69 -16.49 -7.17
C PRO A 137 -0.84 -16.47 -7.37
N GLN A 138 -1.58 -16.90 -6.34
CA GLN A 138 -3.04 -16.90 -6.34
C GLN A 138 -3.58 -15.79 -5.44
N HIS A 139 -3.51 -14.56 -5.94
CA HIS A 139 -4.06 -13.39 -5.26
C HIS A 139 -5.40 -12.96 -5.88
N PRO A 140 -6.31 -12.36 -5.09
CA PRO A 140 -7.54 -11.76 -5.59
C PRO A 140 -7.30 -10.82 -6.77
N ALA A 141 -8.02 -11.07 -7.86
CA ALA A 141 -7.90 -10.32 -9.11
C ALA A 141 -8.95 -9.22 -9.21
N SER A 142 -10.08 -9.34 -8.52
CA SER A 142 -11.15 -8.33 -8.49
C SER A 142 -11.21 -7.59 -7.16
N LEU A 143 -11.87 -6.42 -7.16
CA LEU A 143 -12.12 -5.66 -5.93
C LEU A 143 -12.99 -6.48 -4.97
N ASP A 144 -14.03 -7.13 -5.49
CA ASP A 144 -14.97 -7.93 -4.69
C ASP A 144 -14.26 -9.08 -3.99
N GLU A 145 -13.42 -9.83 -4.70
CA GLU A 145 -12.58 -10.88 -4.09
C GLU A 145 -11.61 -10.33 -3.06
N THR A 146 -11.02 -9.15 -3.31
CA THR A 146 -10.09 -8.51 -2.37
C THR A 146 -10.79 -8.13 -1.07
N LEU A 147 -11.96 -7.50 -1.17
CA LEU A 147 -12.77 -7.11 -0.02
C LEU A 147 -13.25 -8.33 0.77
N PHE A 148 -13.66 -9.37 0.06
CA PHE A 148 -14.16 -10.63 0.62
C PHE A 148 -13.07 -11.47 1.31
N ALA A 149 -11.88 -11.57 0.70
CA ALA A 149 -10.80 -12.38 1.23
C ALA A 149 -10.14 -11.78 2.47
N GLY A 150 -10.07 -10.45 2.54
CA GLY A 150 -9.32 -9.75 3.59
C GLY A 150 -7.80 -9.89 3.41
N GLY A 151 -7.05 -9.84 4.52
CA GLY A 151 -5.59 -9.79 4.54
C GLY A 151 -4.91 -10.84 5.42
N TYR A 152 -5.65 -11.79 6.00
CA TYR A 152 -5.01 -12.78 6.87
C TYR A 152 -4.06 -13.72 6.09
N PRO A 153 -2.79 -13.86 6.51
CA PRO A 153 -1.79 -14.58 5.72
C PRO A 153 -2.12 -16.03 5.38
N ARG A 154 -2.78 -16.76 6.30
CA ARG A 154 -3.07 -18.19 6.11
C ARG A 154 -4.02 -18.47 4.94
N ILE A 155 -4.89 -17.52 4.60
CA ILE A 155 -5.79 -17.63 3.45
C ILE A 155 -4.95 -17.79 2.18
N PHE A 156 -3.91 -16.97 2.01
CA PHE A 156 -3.09 -16.94 0.80
C PHE A 156 -1.96 -17.98 0.80
N ASP A 157 -1.29 -18.19 1.94
CA ASP A 157 -0.19 -19.17 2.06
C ASP A 157 -0.67 -20.62 1.83
N ARG A 158 -1.91 -20.91 2.23
CA ARG A 158 -2.49 -22.26 2.15
C ARG A 158 -3.64 -22.39 1.16
N GLN A 159 -3.95 -21.32 0.42
CA GLN A 159 -5.04 -21.28 -0.57
C GLN A 159 -6.37 -21.74 0.04
N LEU A 160 -6.68 -21.27 1.25
CA LEU A 160 -7.89 -21.64 1.96
C LEU A 160 -9.06 -20.81 1.46
N ASP A 161 -10.26 -21.39 1.49
CA ASP A 161 -11.48 -20.62 1.32
C ASP A 161 -11.58 -19.54 2.43
N PRO A 162 -11.71 -18.24 2.08
CA PRO A 162 -11.76 -17.19 3.08
C PRO A 162 -12.91 -17.33 4.07
N ALA A 163 -14.11 -17.73 3.61
CA ALA A 163 -15.27 -17.84 4.49
C ALA A 163 -15.12 -18.97 5.50
N ASP A 164 -14.64 -20.14 5.07
CA ASP A 164 -14.36 -21.26 5.96
C ASP A 164 -13.30 -20.91 7.00
N TRP A 165 -12.22 -20.24 6.58
CA TRP A 165 -11.16 -19.83 7.48
C TRP A 165 -11.65 -18.78 8.49
N LEU A 166 -12.40 -17.76 8.03
CA LEU A 166 -12.93 -16.69 8.87
C LEU A 166 -13.97 -17.19 9.87
N ARG A 167 -14.79 -18.18 9.48
CA ARG A 167 -15.67 -18.92 10.40
C ARG A 167 -14.90 -19.48 11.57
N SER A 168 -13.84 -20.24 11.27
CA SER A 168 -12.99 -20.83 12.29
C SER A 168 -12.25 -19.76 13.10
N TYR A 169 -11.84 -18.66 12.47
CA TYR A 169 -11.18 -17.55 13.16
C TYR A 169 -12.08 -16.92 14.23
N VAL A 170 -13.32 -16.59 13.88
CA VAL A 170 -14.31 -16.04 14.81
C VAL A 170 -14.60 -17.01 15.95
N ALA A 171 -14.89 -18.27 15.62
CA ALA A 171 -15.26 -19.29 16.62
C ALA A 171 -14.13 -19.63 17.60
N THR A 172 -12.86 -19.61 17.18
CA THR A 172 -11.76 -20.14 18.00
C THR A 172 -10.89 -19.07 18.65
N TYR A 173 -10.75 -17.90 18.04
CA TYR A 173 -9.85 -16.85 18.53
C TYR A 173 -10.60 -15.69 19.14
N LEU A 174 -11.60 -15.15 18.43
CA LEU A 174 -12.32 -13.97 18.91
C LEU A 174 -13.06 -14.28 20.21
N GLU A 175 -13.75 -15.43 20.26
CA GLU A 175 -14.45 -15.89 21.45
C GLU A 175 -13.52 -16.14 22.65
N ARG A 176 -12.32 -16.70 22.42
CA ARG A 176 -11.38 -17.05 23.48
C ARG A 176 -10.66 -15.84 24.07
N ASP A 177 -10.15 -14.95 23.23
CA ASP A 177 -9.44 -13.76 23.70
C ASP A 177 -10.40 -12.85 24.47
N VAL A 178 -11.65 -12.74 24.03
CA VAL A 178 -12.68 -11.96 24.72
C VAL A 178 -13.03 -12.54 26.08
N ARG A 179 -13.21 -13.87 26.19
CA ARG A 179 -13.42 -14.54 27.49
C ARG A 179 -12.25 -14.35 28.46
N THR A 180 -11.03 -14.18 27.94
CA THR A 180 -9.84 -13.98 28.77
C THR A 180 -9.69 -12.52 29.20
N LEU A 181 -10.13 -11.58 28.35
CA LEU A 181 -10.06 -10.13 28.54
C LEU A 181 -11.23 -9.55 29.33
N SER A 182 -12.33 -10.28 29.41
CA SER A 182 -13.54 -9.84 30.08
C SER A 182 -14.29 -10.99 30.71
N ASN A 183 -14.97 -10.70 31.82
CA ASN A 183 -15.90 -11.61 32.47
C ASN A 183 -17.23 -11.68 31.67
N VAL A 184 -17.15 -11.78 30.34
CA VAL A 184 -18.28 -11.91 29.44
C VAL A 184 -18.89 -13.29 29.67
N GLY A 185 -19.95 -13.32 30.48
CA GLY A 185 -20.68 -14.55 30.78
C GLY A 185 -21.43 -15.09 29.55
N ASP A 186 -21.93 -14.21 28.68
CA ASP A 186 -22.69 -14.59 27.49
C ASP A 186 -21.93 -14.28 26.19
N LEU A 187 -21.34 -15.33 25.64
CA LEU A 187 -20.61 -15.30 24.37
C LEU A 187 -21.51 -15.00 23.17
N ALA A 188 -22.77 -15.44 23.19
CA ALA A 188 -23.69 -15.22 22.07
C ALA A 188 -24.07 -13.75 21.98
N THR A 189 -24.30 -13.09 23.11
CA THR A 189 -24.51 -11.63 23.16
C THR A 189 -23.27 -10.88 22.70
N PHE A 190 -22.07 -11.34 23.07
CA PHE A 190 -20.85 -10.73 22.54
C PHE A 190 -20.68 -10.92 21.04
N GLN A 191 -20.94 -12.11 20.50
CA GLN A 191 -20.89 -12.32 19.05
C GLN A 191 -21.85 -11.37 18.32
N ARG A 192 -23.09 -11.24 18.80
CA ARG A 192 -24.06 -10.27 18.28
C ARG A 192 -23.52 -8.83 18.34
N PHE A 193 -22.84 -8.46 19.42
CA PHE A 193 -22.20 -7.15 19.53
C PHE A 193 -21.17 -6.92 18.41
N VAL A 194 -20.34 -7.91 18.10
CA VAL A 194 -19.34 -7.79 17.01
C VAL A 194 -20.04 -7.69 15.64
N GLU A 195 -21.10 -8.46 15.40
CA GLU A 195 -21.91 -8.38 14.18
C GLU A 195 -22.56 -6.98 14.04
N LEU A 196 -23.09 -6.43 15.13
CA LEU A 196 -23.64 -5.07 15.17
C LEU A 196 -22.58 -3.98 14.94
N CYS A 197 -21.34 -4.23 15.34
CA CYS A 197 -20.18 -3.39 15.02
C CYS A 197 -19.86 -3.46 13.53
N ALA A 198 -19.84 -4.65 12.92
CA ALA A 198 -19.61 -4.82 11.49
C ALA A 198 -20.67 -4.10 10.64
N GLY A 199 -21.95 -4.17 11.07
CA GLY A 199 -23.05 -3.42 10.46
C GLY A 199 -22.92 -1.89 10.53
N ARG A 200 -21.98 -1.39 11.34
CA ARG A 200 -21.70 0.04 11.56
C ARG A 200 -20.28 0.44 11.14
N THR A 201 -19.59 -0.39 10.35
CA THR A 201 -18.29 -0.01 9.80
C THR A 201 -18.42 1.27 8.96
N ALA A 202 -17.39 2.13 8.99
CA ALA A 202 -17.37 3.45 8.37
C ALA A 202 -18.39 4.47 8.92
N GLN A 203 -19.07 4.18 10.04
CA GLN A 203 -20.07 5.07 10.64
C GLN A 203 -19.61 5.65 12.00
N LEU A 204 -20.22 6.76 12.40
CA LEU A 204 -20.01 7.38 13.72
C LEU A 204 -20.51 6.45 14.83
N ILE A 205 -19.69 6.26 15.87
CA ILE A 205 -20.00 5.35 16.98
C ILE A 205 -21.01 5.98 17.93
N ASN A 206 -22.24 5.48 17.90
CA ASN A 206 -23.24 5.75 18.91
C ASN A 206 -23.34 4.58 19.91
N TYR A 207 -22.66 4.71 21.06
CA TYR A 207 -22.66 3.67 22.10
C TYR A 207 -24.05 3.39 22.67
N SER A 208 -24.96 4.38 22.69
CA SER A 208 -26.32 4.16 23.20
C SER A 208 -27.11 3.24 22.26
N SER A 209 -27.11 3.54 20.97
CA SER A 209 -27.76 2.68 19.96
C SER A 209 -27.14 1.30 19.91
N LEU A 210 -25.80 1.20 19.91
CA LEU A 210 -25.12 -0.09 19.87
C LEU A 210 -25.44 -0.95 21.10
N ALA A 211 -25.53 -0.34 22.28
CA ALA A 211 -25.88 -1.03 23.52
C ALA A 211 -27.33 -1.51 23.51
N ASN A 212 -28.27 -0.65 23.08
CA ASN A 212 -29.69 -0.98 23.00
C ASN A 212 -29.96 -2.14 22.03
N ASP A 213 -29.39 -2.09 20.83
CA ASP A 213 -29.58 -3.15 19.82
C ASP A 213 -28.98 -4.49 20.26
N CYS A 214 -27.93 -4.45 21.07
CA CYS A 214 -27.29 -5.64 21.61
C CYS A 214 -27.97 -6.15 22.90
N GLY A 215 -28.80 -5.34 23.56
CA GLY A 215 -29.40 -5.66 24.87
C GLY A 215 -28.42 -5.56 26.05
N ILE A 216 -27.43 -4.67 25.97
CA ILE A 216 -26.41 -4.47 27.02
C ILE A 216 -26.40 -3.01 27.52
N SER A 217 -25.66 -2.73 28.59
CA SER A 217 -25.47 -1.35 29.06
C SER A 217 -24.44 -0.58 28.23
N GLN A 218 -24.57 0.76 28.14
CA GLN A 218 -23.60 1.59 27.43
C GLN A 218 -22.15 1.44 27.95
N PRO A 219 -21.88 1.34 29.27
CA PRO A 219 -20.55 1.03 29.77
C PRO A 219 -20.01 -0.32 29.25
N SER A 220 -20.86 -1.35 29.15
CA SER A 220 -20.48 -2.66 28.61
C SER A 220 -20.10 -2.55 27.13
N ALA A 221 -20.90 -1.84 26.33
CA ALA A 221 -20.58 -1.57 24.92
C ALA A 221 -19.23 -0.85 24.74
N LYS A 222 -18.93 0.13 25.61
CA LYS A 222 -17.63 0.82 25.61
C LYS A 222 -16.48 -0.13 25.96
N ALA A 223 -16.65 -0.94 27.00
CA ALA A 223 -15.64 -1.91 27.43
C ALA A 223 -15.37 -2.96 26.35
N TRP A 224 -16.42 -3.53 25.76
CA TRP A 224 -16.32 -4.53 24.69
C TRP A 224 -15.70 -3.96 23.43
N LEU A 225 -16.02 -2.73 23.05
CA LEU A 225 -15.35 -2.08 21.93
C LEU A 225 -13.85 -1.87 22.21
N GLY A 226 -13.48 -1.47 23.44
CA GLY A 226 -12.08 -1.35 23.86
C GLY A 226 -11.31 -2.67 23.77
N ILE A 227 -11.96 -3.80 24.07
CA ILE A 227 -11.38 -5.14 23.92
C ILE A 227 -11.14 -5.47 22.44
N LEU A 228 -12.10 -5.18 21.57
CA LEU A 228 -11.94 -5.37 20.12
C LEU A 228 -10.81 -4.50 19.54
N GLU A 229 -10.64 -3.28 20.05
CA GLU A 229 -9.52 -2.41 19.67
C GLU A 229 -8.17 -2.96 20.14
N ALA A 230 -8.06 -3.34 21.41
CA ALA A 230 -6.84 -3.92 21.97
C ALA A 230 -6.43 -5.23 21.26
N SER A 231 -7.40 -5.94 20.69
CA SER A 231 -7.21 -7.19 19.95
C SER A 231 -6.94 -7.00 18.44
N PHE A 232 -6.83 -5.75 17.96
CA PHE A 232 -6.70 -5.41 16.53
C PHE A 232 -7.83 -5.95 15.65
N VAL A 233 -9.05 -6.04 16.17
CA VAL A 233 -10.24 -6.38 15.37
C VAL A 233 -10.80 -5.11 14.74
N VAL A 234 -10.95 -4.07 15.55
CA VAL A 234 -11.47 -2.76 15.14
C VAL A 234 -10.53 -1.64 15.54
N PHE A 235 -10.73 -0.45 14.99
CA PHE A 235 -10.10 0.78 15.43
C PHE A 235 -11.06 1.98 15.25
N ARG A 236 -10.83 3.02 16.04
CA ARG A 236 -11.55 4.29 15.96
C ARG A 236 -10.75 5.34 15.19
N LEU A 237 -11.32 5.87 14.11
CA LEU A 237 -10.76 7.03 13.42
C LEU A 237 -11.33 8.30 14.04
N GLN A 238 -10.46 9.18 14.52
CA GLN A 238 -10.85 10.42 15.21
C GLN A 238 -11.22 11.52 14.21
N ALA A 239 -12.11 12.43 14.63
CA ALA A 239 -12.49 13.56 13.80
C ALA A 239 -11.37 14.61 13.72
N PHE A 240 -11.16 15.14 12.52
CA PHE A 240 -10.28 16.27 12.26
C PHE A 240 -10.87 17.53 12.89
N HIS A 241 -10.04 18.23 13.65
CA HIS A 241 -10.36 19.54 14.20
C HIS A 241 -9.06 20.32 14.44
N ALA A 242 -9.02 21.65 14.29
CA ALA A 242 -7.77 22.39 14.55
C ALA A 242 -7.31 22.26 16.02
N ASN A 243 -8.27 22.36 16.95
CA ASN A 243 -8.03 22.19 18.39
C ASN A 243 -8.12 20.71 18.83
N VAL A 244 -7.05 20.20 19.45
CA VAL A 244 -6.93 18.80 19.94
C VAL A 244 -7.98 18.44 21.00
N ARG A 245 -8.31 19.35 21.94
CA ARG A 245 -9.36 19.10 22.94
C ARG A 245 -10.73 18.90 22.28
N LYS A 246 -11.03 19.66 21.23
CA LYS A 246 -12.25 19.49 20.45
C LYS A 246 -12.24 18.22 19.58
N ARG A 247 -11.07 17.70 19.18
CA ARG A 247 -10.96 16.36 18.53
C ARG A 247 -11.46 15.27 19.47
N LEU A 248 -11.04 15.30 20.74
CA LEU A 248 -11.33 14.27 21.74
C LEU A 248 -12.80 14.17 22.16
N VAL A 249 -13.59 15.21 21.94
CA VAL A 249 -15.01 15.26 22.32
C VAL A 249 -15.92 14.79 21.17
N LYS A 250 -15.45 14.83 19.93
CA LYS A 250 -16.25 14.41 18.77
C LYS A 250 -16.37 12.89 18.69
N MET A 251 -17.52 12.42 18.25
CA MET A 251 -17.75 10.99 18.02
C MET A 251 -16.80 10.48 16.92
N PRO A 252 -16.02 9.41 17.18
CA PRO A 252 -15.18 8.80 16.17
C PRO A 252 -15.97 7.90 15.21
N LYS A 253 -15.39 7.59 14.05
CA LYS A 253 -15.88 6.53 13.16
C LYS A 253 -15.30 5.16 13.54
N LEU A 254 -16.09 4.10 13.39
CA LEU A 254 -15.68 2.71 13.59
C LEU A 254 -15.17 2.08 12.29
N TYR A 255 -14.05 1.39 12.36
CA TYR A 255 -13.53 0.58 11.25
C TYR A 255 -12.97 -0.75 11.73
N PHE A 256 -12.94 -1.74 10.84
CA PHE A 256 -12.26 -3.01 11.05
C PHE A 256 -10.87 -2.98 10.39
N TYR A 257 -9.91 -3.69 10.96
CA TYR A 257 -8.60 -3.87 10.32
C TYR A 257 -8.64 -4.80 9.09
N ASP A 258 -9.72 -5.56 8.93
CA ASP A 258 -9.87 -6.57 7.89
C ASP A 258 -11.32 -6.62 7.38
N THR A 259 -11.52 -6.43 6.08
CA THR A 259 -12.85 -6.45 5.45
C THR A 259 -13.38 -7.85 5.18
N GLY A 260 -12.51 -8.87 5.10
CA GLY A 260 -12.97 -10.25 5.00
C GLY A 260 -13.73 -10.63 6.27
N LEU A 261 -13.20 -10.25 7.43
CA LEU A 261 -13.90 -10.40 8.71
C LEU A 261 -15.26 -9.66 8.73
N VAL A 262 -15.33 -8.44 8.20
CA VAL A 262 -16.60 -7.71 8.05
C VAL A 262 -17.58 -8.48 7.17
N CYS A 263 -17.12 -8.98 6.02
CA CYS A 263 -17.95 -9.78 5.11
C CYS A 263 -18.52 -11.01 5.82
N TRP A 264 -17.67 -11.76 6.54
CA TRP A 264 -18.10 -12.92 7.32
C TRP A 264 -19.16 -12.55 8.37
N LEU A 265 -18.94 -11.50 9.16
CA LEU A 265 -19.87 -11.04 10.20
C LEU A 265 -21.20 -10.52 9.63
N LEU A 266 -21.22 -10.00 8.40
CA LEU A 266 -22.42 -9.50 7.73
C LEU A 266 -23.20 -10.58 6.97
N GLY A 267 -22.79 -11.84 7.03
CA GLY A 267 -23.48 -12.90 6.26
C GLY A 267 -23.07 -12.97 4.78
N ILE A 268 -22.06 -12.21 4.37
CA ILE A 268 -21.50 -12.28 3.01
C ILE A 268 -20.60 -13.52 2.95
N ARG A 269 -20.95 -14.46 2.07
CA ARG A 269 -20.30 -15.78 1.92
C ARG A 269 -19.69 -15.98 0.54
N GLN A 270 -19.99 -15.09 -0.41
CA GLN A 270 -19.42 -15.10 -1.76
C GLN A 270 -19.09 -13.67 -2.21
N PRO A 271 -18.01 -13.44 -3.01
CA PRO A 271 -17.62 -12.12 -3.48
C PRO A 271 -18.74 -11.37 -4.22
N GLU A 272 -19.54 -12.06 -5.03
CA GLU A 272 -20.56 -11.46 -5.90
C GLU A 272 -21.66 -10.75 -5.10
N GLN A 273 -21.91 -11.20 -3.87
CA GLN A 273 -22.90 -10.60 -2.99
C GLN A 273 -22.55 -9.15 -2.63
N LEU A 274 -21.27 -8.76 -2.69
CA LEU A 274 -20.83 -7.38 -2.43
C LEU A 274 -21.36 -6.38 -3.47
N ARG A 275 -21.74 -6.81 -4.68
CA ARG A 275 -22.15 -5.89 -5.76
C ARG A 275 -23.45 -5.17 -5.44
N SER A 276 -24.38 -5.87 -4.82
CA SER A 276 -25.69 -5.34 -4.42
C SER A 276 -25.83 -5.09 -2.92
N HIS A 277 -24.78 -5.37 -2.13
CA HIS A 277 -24.85 -5.23 -0.68
C HIS A 277 -25.02 -3.74 -0.28
N PRO A 278 -26.01 -3.38 0.56
CA PRO A 278 -26.24 -1.99 0.98
C PRO A 278 -25.01 -1.33 1.62
N LEU A 279 -24.15 -2.11 2.30
CA LEU A 279 -22.92 -1.62 2.92
C LEU A 279 -21.68 -1.68 2.01
N ARG A 280 -21.80 -1.95 0.69
CA ARG A 280 -20.64 -2.03 -0.22
C ARG A 280 -19.72 -0.81 -0.10
N GLY A 281 -20.30 0.40 -0.10
CA GLY A 281 -19.56 1.65 0.05
C GLY A 281 -18.77 1.71 1.36
N ALA A 282 -19.43 1.40 2.48
CA ALA A 282 -18.81 1.39 3.81
C ALA A 282 -17.73 0.30 3.96
N ILE A 283 -17.92 -0.87 3.35
CA ILE A 283 -16.92 -1.95 3.31
C ILE A 283 -15.70 -1.49 2.50
N PHE A 284 -15.91 -0.89 1.33
CA PHE A 284 -14.81 -0.35 0.52
C PHE A 284 -14.06 0.79 1.23
N GLU A 285 -14.78 1.72 1.87
CA GLU A 285 -14.17 2.75 2.74
C GLU A 285 -13.32 2.09 3.83
N THR A 286 -13.88 1.11 4.54
CA THR A 286 -13.14 0.36 5.58
C THR A 286 -11.86 -0.27 5.04
N TRP A 287 -11.90 -0.83 3.83
CA TRP A 287 -10.72 -1.37 3.18
C TRP A 287 -9.68 -0.28 2.90
N VAL A 288 -10.06 0.84 2.28
CA VAL A 288 -9.13 1.94 1.96
C VAL A 288 -8.48 2.52 3.22
N ILE A 289 -9.26 2.76 4.27
CA ILE A 289 -8.77 3.30 5.54
C ILE A 289 -7.83 2.30 6.23
N SER A 290 -8.21 1.02 6.29
CA SER A 290 -7.39 -0.01 6.93
C SER A 290 -6.11 -0.31 6.14
N GLU A 291 -6.12 -0.32 4.81
CA GLU A 291 -4.91 -0.41 3.97
C GLU A 291 -3.96 0.76 4.25
N THR A 292 -4.50 1.99 4.32
CA THR A 292 -3.70 3.18 4.64
C THR A 292 -3.07 3.09 6.02
N MET A 293 -3.84 2.63 7.02
CA MET A 293 -3.36 2.38 8.37
C MET A 293 -2.24 1.32 8.38
N LYS A 294 -2.44 0.19 7.70
CA LYS A 294 -1.48 -0.92 7.62
C LYS A 294 -0.16 -0.46 7.00
N HIS A 295 -0.19 0.24 5.87
CA HIS A 295 1.01 0.76 5.25
C HIS A 295 1.76 1.76 6.15
N ARG A 296 1.06 2.69 6.83
CA ARG A 296 1.71 3.61 7.79
C ARG A 296 2.35 2.87 8.95
N THR A 297 1.66 1.84 9.45
CA THR A 297 2.15 0.98 10.53
C THR A 297 3.43 0.25 10.12
N ASN A 298 3.48 -0.28 8.89
CA ASN A 298 4.69 -0.91 8.33
C ASN A 298 5.87 0.07 8.22
N LEU A 299 5.61 1.36 7.99
CA LEU A 299 6.63 2.41 7.98
C LEU A 299 7.01 2.91 9.39
N GLY A 300 6.37 2.38 10.44
CA GLY A 300 6.54 2.85 11.82
C GLY A 300 5.97 4.26 12.06
N LYS A 301 5.03 4.71 11.23
CA LYS A 301 4.33 5.99 11.41
C LYS A 301 3.05 5.75 12.22
N SER A 302 2.87 6.50 13.30
CA SER A 302 1.65 6.51 14.12
C SER A 302 0.86 7.80 13.91
N GLY A 303 -0.46 7.75 14.15
CA GLY A 303 -1.34 8.91 14.05
C GLY A 303 -1.43 9.52 12.65
N GLY A 304 -1.90 10.77 12.59
CA GLY A 304 -2.03 11.56 11.36
C GLY A 304 -3.15 11.13 10.42
N LEU A 305 -3.91 10.08 10.75
CA LEU A 305 -5.13 9.69 10.03
C LEU A 305 -6.35 10.14 10.83
N LEU A 306 -7.24 10.91 10.18
CA LEU A 306 -8.45 11.49 10.77
C LEU A 306 -9.58 11.42 9.73
N PHE A 307 -10.82 11.71 10.09
CA PHE A 307 -11.89 11.99 9.12
C PHE A 307 -12.44 13.39 9.34
N TYR A 308 -13.07 14.03 8.35
CA TYR A 308 -13.73 15.32 8.58
C TYR A 308 -15.23 15.18 8.42
N ARG A 309 -15.98 15.82 9.33
CA ARG A 309 -17.42 16.03 9.17
C ARG A 309 -17.85 17.33 9.85
N ASP A 310 -18.65 18.13 9.15
CA ASP A 310 -19.26 19.34 9.68
C ASP A 310 -20.74 19.15 10.10
N SER A 311 -21.33 20.18 10.70
CA SER A 311 -22.74 20.17 11.13
C SER A 311 -23.74 20.15 9.98
N ASN A 312 -23.31 20.50 8.77
CA ASN A 312 -24.12 20.53 7.56
C ASN A 312 -24.05 19.20 6.79
N GLY A 313 -23.35 18.21 7.32
CA GLY A 313 -23.20 16.88 6.73
C GLY A 313 -22.15 16.80 5.62
N ALA A 314 -21.34 17.84 5.40
CA ALA A 314 -20.18 17.72 4.51
C ALA A 314 -19.13 16.83 5.18
N GLU A 315 -18.60 15.86 4.43
CA GLU A 315 -17.75 14.78 4.94
C GLU A 315 -16.53 14.58 4.04
N VAL A 316 -15.37 14.32 4.63
CA VAL A 316 -14.19 13.73 3.98
C VAL A 316 -13.89 12.43 4.71
N ASP A 317 -13.85 11.33 3.98
CA ASP A 317 -13.68 9.99 4.54
C ASP A 317 -12.34 9.85 5.27
N LEU A 318 -11.26 10.43 4.72
CA LEU A 318 -9.94 10.44 5.32
C LEU A 318 -9.20 11.75 5.11
N VAL A 319 -8.65 12.28 6.19
CA VAL A 319 -7.72 13.40 6.22
C VAL A 319 -6.38 12.87 6.71
N ILE A 320 -5.34 13.06 5.92
CA ILE A 320 -3.99 12.68 6.31
C ILE A 320 -3.16 13.93 6.59
N GLU A 321 -2.73 14.09 7.83
CA GLU A 321 -1.88 15.21 8.24
C GLU A 321 -0.41 14.97 7.83
N GLN A 322 0.18 15.99 7.18
CA GLN A 322 1.60 16.07 6.88
C GLN A 322 2.19 17.36 7.50
N PRO A 323 3.52 17.47 7.64
CA PRO A 323 4.15 18.73 8.00
C PRO A 323 3.77 19.84 6.99
N GLY A 324 2.99 20.82 7.43
CA GLY A 324 2.60 21.97 6.60
C GLY A 324 1.44 21.75 5.62
N SER A 325 0.93 20.52 5.45
CA SER A 325 -0.16 20.23 4.50
C SER A 325 -1.12 19.15 5.01
N VAL A 326 -2.25 18.98 4.32
CA VAL A 326 -3.17 17.86 4.52
C VAL A 326 -3.55 17.24 3.19
N VAL A 327 -3.73 15.93 3.17
CA VAL A 327 -4.34 15.23 2.02
C VAL A 327 -5.78 14.90 2.39
N LEU A 328 -6.72 15.34 1.56
CA LEU A 328 -8.13 15.04 1.66
C LEU A 328 -8.44 13.87 0.73
N VAL A 329 -8.87 12.75 1.31
CA VAL A 329 -9.13 11.51 0.60
C VAL A 329 -10.62 11.19 0.67
N GLU A 330 -11.24 11.10 -0.48
CA GLU A 330 -12.62 10.63 -0.68
C GLU A 330 -12.60 9.18 -1.17
N VAL A 331 -13.55 8.36 -0.73
CA VAL A 331 -13.64 6.95 -1.13
C VAL A 331 -14.92 6.67 -1.91
N LYS A 332 -14.79 6.07 -3.10
CA LYS A 332 -15.93 5.81 -4.00
C LYS A 332 -15.87 4.39 -4.55
N SER A 333 -16.78 3.52 -4.11
CA SER A 333 -16.81 2.12 -4.58
C SER A 333 -17.25 1.92 -6.04
N SER A 334 -17.64 3.00 -6.73
CA SER A 334 -17.97 3.00 -8.16
C SER A 334 -16.72 2.82 -9.02
N ALA A 335 -16.87 2.10 -10.14
CA ALA A 335 -15.79 1.90 -11.11
C ALA A 335 -15.69 3.00 -12.18
N THR A 336 -16.74 3.81 -12.35
CA THR A 336 -16.77 4.88 -13.35
C THR A 336 -15.97 6.09 -12.89
N ALA A 337 -14.93 6.46 -13.65
CA ALA A 337 -14.21 7.70 -13.44
C ALA A 337 -15.05 8.90 -13.86
N SER A 338 -15.17 9.91 -12.99
CA SER A 338 -15.88 11.16 -13.30
C SER A 338 -15.34 12.30 -12.45
N SER A 339 -15.24 13.50 -13.03
CA SER A 339 -14.89 14.72 -12.29
C SER A 339 -15.89 15.07 -11.18
N SER A 340 -17.12 14.53 -11.26
CA SER A 340 -18.14 14.67 -10.20
C SER A 340 -17.74 14.00 -8.88
N LEU A 341 -16.83 13.01 -8.92
CA LEU A 341 -16.35 12.33 -7.72
C LEU A 341 -15.56 13.27 -6.78
N PHE A 342 -15.04 14.38 -7.30
CA PHE A 342 -14.30 15.39 -6.52
C PHE A 342 -15.21 16.40 -5.81
N ALA A 343 -16.53 16.39 -6.03
CA ALA A 343 -17.43 17.45 -5.56
C ALA A 343 -17.43 17.62 -4.03
N GLY A 344 -17.41 16.52 -3.27
CA GLY A 344 -17.37 16.53 -1.80
C GLY A 344 -16.09 17.16 -1.27
N ALA A 345 -14.94 16.65 -1.71
CA ALA A 345 -13.64 17.16 -1.33
C ALA A 345 -13.42 18.63 -1.71
N LYS A 346 -13.87 19.06 -2.90
CA LYS A 346 -13.82 20.49 -3.33
C LYS A 346 -14.57 21.42 -2.41
N ARG A 347 -15.79 21.03 -1.99
CA ARG A 347 -16.60 21.85 -1.07
C ARG A 347 -15.83 22.10 0.23
N ILE A 348 -15.11 21.08 0.69
CA ILE A 348 -14.40 21.10 1.96
C ILE A 348 -13.04 21.80 1.82
N GLN A 349 -12.36 21.66 0.68
CA GLN A 349 -11.11 22.37 0.39
C GLN A 349 -11.26 23.90 0.57
N ARG A 350 -12.42 24.47 0.18
CA ARG A 350 -12.72 25.90 0.41
C ARG A 350 -12.79 26.28 1.89
N HIS A 351 -13.26 25.38 2.75
CA HIS A 351 -13.27 25.57 4.20
C HIS A 351 -11.88 25.42 4.80
N PHE A 352 -11.06 24.52 4.25
CA PHE A 352 -9.66 24.32 4.66
C PHE A 352 -8.73 25.42 4.15
N GLY A 353 -9.06 26.13 3.06
CA GLY A 353 -8.29 27.25 2.52
C GLY A 353 -8.14 28.46 3.46
N GLN A 354 -8.84 28.47 4.60
CA GLN A 354 -8.64 29.44 5.69
C GLN A 354 -7.59 28.99 6.72
N LEU A 355 -7.08 27.75 6.62
CA LEU A 355 -5.97 27.24 7.42
C LEU A 355 -4.65 27.44 6.64
N PRO A 356 -3.52 27.69 7.32
CA PRO A 356 -2.21 27.88 6.67
C PRO A 356 -1.60 26.56 6.13
N ARG A 357 -2.42 25.63 5.62
CA ARG A 357 -1.99 24.32 5.11
C ARG A 357 -2.44 24.15 3.66
N SER A 358 -1.52 23.83 2.77
CA SER A 358 -1.90 23.37 1.42
C SER A 358 -2.72 22.08 1.56
N SER A 359 -3.74 21.93 0.71
CA SER A 359 -4.62 20.76 0.71
C SER A 359 -4.67 20.14 -0.66
N GLU A 360 -4.29 18.87 -0.73
CA GLU A 360 -4.42 18.07 -1.95
C GLU A 360 -5.63 17.17 -1.86
N VAL A 361 -6.27 16.94 -2.99
CA VAL A 361 -7.47 16.10 -3.08
C VAL A 361 -7.13 14.80 -3.82
N VAL A 362 -7.49 13.69 -3.20
CA VAL A 362 -7.38 12.35 -3.76
C VAL A 362 -8.74 11.67 -3.66
N VAL A 363 -9.15 10.99 -4.72
CA VAL A 363 -10.32 10.11 -4.72
C VAL A 363 -9.81 8.70 -4.96
N VAL A 364 -10.00 7.81 -3.99
CA VAL A 364 -9.73 6.37 -4.19
C VAL A 364 -11.01 5.72 -4.68
N TYR A 365 -10.96 5.06 -5.83
CA TYR A 365 -12.15 4.51 -6.46
C TYR A 365 -12.03 3.07 -6.95
N GLY A 366 -13.18 2.45 -7.23
CA GLY A 366 -13.27 1.04 -7.61
C GLY A 366 -12.92 0.71 -9.07
N GLY A 367 -12.44 1.69 -9.86
CA GLY A 367 -12.00 1.47 -11.24
C GLY A 367 -10.54 1.06 -11.34
N ASP A 368 -10.01 1.07 -12.56
CA ASP A 368 -8.69 0.53 -12.89
C ASP A 368 -7.70 1.60 -13.40
N GLU A 369 -8.14 2.83 -13.63
CA GLU A 369 -7.32 3.89 -14.25
C GLU A 369 -6.93 4.98 -13.26
N PHE A 370 -5.64 5.29 -13.22
CA PHE A 370 -5.18 6.52 -12.60
C PHE A 370 -5.53 7.72 -13.50
N GLN A 371 -6.06 8.79 -12.91
CA GLN A 371 -6.28 10.04 -13.64
C GLN A 371 -5.88 11.24 -12.81
N GLY A 372 -4.97 12.05 -13.34
CA GLY A 372 -4.70 13.38 -12.82
C GLY A 372 -5.70 14.39 -13.37
N HIS A 373 -6.42 15.07 -12.48
CA HIS A 373 -7.37 16.13 -12.80
C HIS A 373 -6.84 17.47 -12.29
N THR A 374 -7.34 18.59 -12.81
CA THR A 374 -6.97 19.91 -12.28
C THR A 374 -7.34 20.07 -10.80
N GLU A 375 -8.31 19.29 -10.33
CA GLU A 375 -8.89 19.44 -9.00
C GLU A 375 -8.46 18.37 -8.00
N GLY A 376 -7.59 17.45 -8.42
CA GLY A 376 -7.09 16.37 -7.60
C GLY A 376 -6.73 15.14 -8.42
N ARG A 377 -6.55 14.01 -7.75
CA ARG A 377 -6.17 12.75 -8.40
C ARG A 377 -7.19 11.66 -8.14
N LEU A 378 -7.47 10.89 -9.17
CA LEU A 378 -8.29 9.69 -9.09
C LEU A 378 -7.36 8.47 -9.06
N ILE A 379 -7.35 7.74 -7.96
CA ILE A 379 -6.47 6.59 -7.71
C ILE A 379 -7.30 5.31 -7.70
N PRO A 380 -7.08 4.37 -8.63
CA PRO A 380 -7.77 3.10 -8.61
C PRO A 380 -7.34 2.28 -7.40
N TRP A 381 -8.27 1.51 -6.84
CA TRP A 381 -8.06 0.72 -5.62
C TRP A 381 -6.82 -0.19 -5.69
N ARG A 382 -6.46 -0.69 -6.88
CA ARG A 382 -5.28 -1.54 -7.12
C ARG A 382 -3.96 -0.84 -6.79
N MET A 383 -3.93 0.48 -7.00
CA MET A 383 -2.74 1.31 -6.81
C MET A 383 -2.64 1.87 -5.38
N LEU A 384 -3.60 1.56 -4.50
CA LEU A 384 -3.59 2.05 -3.13
C LEU A 384 -2.37 1.54 -2.37
N ARG A 385 -1.48 2.46 -2.00
CA ARG A 385 -0.34 2.29 -1.09
C ARG A 385 -0.25 3.54 -0.20
N ALA A 386 0.32 3.48 1.01
CA ALA A 386 0.47 4.74 1.79
C ALA A 386 1.32 5.79 1.04
N ALA A 387 2.27 5.35 0.22
CA ALA A 387 3.02 6.26 -0.65
C ALA A 387 2.10 6.91 -1.69
N SER A 388 1.17 6.17 -2.32
CA SER A 388 0.22 6.72 -3.30
C SER A 388 -0.73 7.78 -2.72
N LEU A 389 -0.90 7.81 -1.39
CA LEU A 389 -1.71 8.82 -0.70
C LEU A 389 -0.90 9.97 -0.08
N LEU A 390 0.44 9.86 0.04
CA LEU A 390 1.24 10.79 0.86
C LEU A 390 2.51 11.30 0.21
N ASN A 391 3.16 10.47 -0.59
CA ASN A 391 4.48 10.70 -1.14
C ASN A 391 4.42 10.38 -2.62
N PHE A 392 4.34 11.44 -3.42
CA PHE A 392 4.27 11.44 -4.88
C PHE A 392 5.59 11.05 -5.55
N ASP A 393 6.49 10.38 -4.81
CA ASP A 393 7.84 10.03 -5.27
C ASP A 393 7.84 8.98 -6.41
N HIS A 394 6.67 8.43 -6.75
CA HIS A 394 6.44 7.52 -7.86
C HIS A 394 5.57 8.13 -8.97
N VAL A 395 5.18 9.41 -8.83
CA VAL A 395 4.53 10.19 -9.88
C VAL A 395 5.59 10.64 -10.86
N ILE A 396 5.31 10.41 -12.14
CA ILE A 396 6.12 10.88 -13.26
C ILE A 396 5.34 12.03 -13.88
N SER A 397 5.84 13.26 -13.70
CA SER A 397 5.25 14.45 -14.31
C SER A 397 5.99 14.80 -15.59
N VAL A 398 5.27 14.97 -16.68
CA VAL A 398 5.82 15.28 -18.00
C VAL A 398 5.33 16.65 -18.43
N SER A 399 6.27 17.54 -18.72
CA SER A 399 6.02 18.93 -19.13
C SER A 399 6.94 19.39 -20.25
N SER A 400 6.61 20.51 -20.88
CA SER A 400 7.49 21.25 -21.81
C SER A 400 7.24 22.75 -21.70
N GLY A 401 8.30 23.53 -21.53
CA GLY A 401 8.21 24.96 -21.21
C GLY A 401 7.40 25.22 -19.94
N GLY A 402 7.46 24.29 -18.98
CA GLY A 402 6.65 24.34 -17.75
C GLY A 402 5.15 24.08 -17.93
N ARG A 403 4.69 23.68 -19.13
CA ARG A 403 3.29 23.28 -19.38
C ARG A 403 3.15 21.77 -19.33
N PRO A 404 2.14 21.21 -18.65
CA PRO A 404 1.92 19.76 -18.62
C PRO A 404 1.62 19.18 -20.01
N ILE A 405 2.11 17.97 -20.27
CA ILE A 405 1.85 17.22 -21.50
C ILE A 405 0.93 16.05 -21.18
N ALA A 406 -0.32 16.13 -21.64
CA ALA A 406 -1.27 15.02 -21.58
C ALA A 406 -1.03 14.02 -22.71
N GLY A 407 -1.29 12.74 -22.45
CA GLY A 407 -1.16 11.69 -23.46
C GLY A 407 0.27 11.21 -23.73
N ALA A 408 1.27 11.64 -22.95
CA ALA A 408 2.63 11.14 -23.05
C ALA A 408 2.69 9.69 -22.55
N ALA A 409 3.31 8.82 -23.34
CA ALA A 409 3.56 7.43 -22.96
C ALA A 409 4.76 7.36 -22.01
N VAL A 410 4.62 6.61 -20.93
CA VAL A 410 5.64 6.41 -19.90
C VAL A 410 5.83 4.91 -19.70
N LEU A 411 7.07 4.42 -19.78
CA LEU A 411 7.41 3.00 -19.63
C LEU A 411 8.54 2.81 -18.62
N GLY A 412 8.26 2.14 -17.49
CA GLY A 412 9.27 1.72 -16.53
C GLY A 412 9.76 0.30 -16.81
N LEU A 413 11.08 0.14 -16.84
CA LEU A 413 11.80 -1.06 -17.27
C LEU A 413 12.64 -1.61 -16.12
N PHE A 414 12.37 -2.86 -15.76
CA PHE A 414 13.00 -3.52 -14.62
C PHE A 414 14.21 -4.36 -15.05
N SER A 415 15.14 -4.58 -14.11
CA SER A 415 16.34 -5.41 -14.34
C SER A 415 16.03 -6.86 -14.75
N ASN A 416 14.86 -7.38 -14.38
CA ASN A 416 14.37 -8.70 -14.80
C ASN A 416 13.76 -8.73 -16.21
N LYS A 417 13.93 -7.66 -17.01
CA LYS A 417 13.42 -7.50 -18.39
C LYS A 417 11.89 -7.42 -18.52
N THR A 418 11.17 -7.23 -17.41
CA THR A 418 9.73 -6.89 -17.46
C THR A 418 9.55 -5.38 -17.54
N TRP A 419 8.35 -4.93 -17.89
CA TRP A 419 8.02 -3.51 -18.00
C TRP A 419 6.61 -3.21 -17.47
N LYS A 420 6.38 -1.94 -17.11
CA LYS A 420 5.06 -1.37 -16.79
C LYS A 420 4.89 -0.07 -17.55
N GLY A 421 3.71 0.13 -18.13
CA GLY A 421 3.36 1.33 -18.90
C GLY A 421 2.29 2.16 -18.21
N ALA A 422 2.31 3.46 -18.46
CA ALA A 422 1.27 4.42 -18.12
C ALA A 422 1.18 5.52 -19.18
N ILE A 423 0.10 6.30 -19.14
CA ILE A 423 -0.10 7.48 -19.98
C ILE A 423 -0.37 8.67 -19.06
N THR A 424 0.18 9.84 -19.38
CA THR A 424 -0.07 11.06 -18.58
C THR A 424 -1.49 11.58 -18.75
N GLY A 425 -2.09 11.98 -17.63
CA GLY A 425 -3.39 12.64 -17.59
C GLY A 425 -3.34 14.11 -18.02
N GLU A 426 -4.45 14.83 -17.87
CA GLU A 426 -4.57 16.25 -18.28
C GLU A 426 -3.58 17.17 -17.56
N ASN A 427 -3.20 16.83 -16.33
CA ASN A 427 -2.21 17.55 -15.54
C ASN A 427 -0.75 17.14 -15.86
N GLY A 428 -0.53 16.34 -16.90
CA GLY A 428 0.78 15.83 -17.30
C GLY A 428 1.39 14.80 -16.34
N GLU A 429 0.63 14.31 -15.35
CA GLU A 429 1.12 13.31 -14.41
C GLU A 429 0.69 11.89 -14.81
N SER A 430 1.55 10.92 -14.56
CA SER A 430 1.25 9.50 -14.64
C SER A 430 1.86 8.77 -13.45
N VAL A 431 1.38 7.55 -13.18
CA VAL A 431 1.94 6.68 -12.14
C VAL A 431 2.06 5.28 -12.71
N LEU A 432 3.22 4.66 -12.52
CA LEU A 432 3.42 3.25 -12.85
C LEU A 432 2.87 2.36 -11.72
N ASP A 433 2.10 1.33 -12.08
CA ASP A 433 1.64 0.31 -11.12
C ASP A 433 2.78 -0.68 -10.82
N LEU A 434 3.59 -0.33 -9.83
CA LEU A 434 4.82 -1.04 -9.46
C LEU A 434 4.57 -2.02 -8.29
N HIS A 435 5.12 -3.23 -8.37
CA HIS A 435 5.09 -4.17 -7.23
C HIS A 435 6.01 -3.73 -6.08
N SER A 436 7.16 -3.12 -6.40
CA SER A 436 8.14 -2.55 -5.47
C SER A 436 8.56 -1.16 -5.94
N ILE A 437 8.77 -0.24 -4.99
CA ILE A 437 9.22 1.14 -5.22
C ILE A 437 10.68 1.36 -4.84
N HIS A 438 11.34 0.36 -4.28
CA HIS A 438 12.72 0.46 -3.77
C HIS A 438 13.77 -0.11 -4.73
N LEU A 439 13.36 -0.56 -5.92
CA LEU A 439 14.28 -1.10 -6.92
C LEU A 439 14.53 -0.05 -8.01
N PRO A 440 15.79 0.08 -8.48
CA PRO A 440 16.10 0.96 -9.60
C PRO A 440 15.47 0.45 -10.89
N MET A 441 15.01 1.38 -11.72
CA MET A 441 14.47 1.11 -13.05
C MET A 441 14.88 2.18 -14.07
N THR A 442 14.84 1.81 -15.34
CA THR A 442 14.95 2.77 -16.45
C THR A 442 13.56 3.23 -16.83
N VAL A 443 13.38 4.52 -17.10
CA VAL A 443 12.09 5.10 -17.54
C VAL A 443 12.25 5.69 -18.94
N PHE A 444 11.39 5.27 -19.86
CA PHE A 444 11.22 5.89 -21.16
C PHE A 444 9.99 6.80 -21.13
N VAL A 445 10.11 7.99 -21.70
CA VAL A 445 8.98 8.90 -21.92
C VAL A 445 8.95 9.36 -23.37
N ALA A 446 7.76 9.31 -23.98
CA ALA A 446 7.57 9.64 -25.38
C ALA A 446 6.22 10.33 -25.63
N ALA A 447 6.21 11.31 -26.52
CA ALA A 447 4.99 12.00 -26.94
C ALA A 447 5.13 12.52 -28.38
N GLU A 448 4.01 12.67 -29.09
CA GLU A 448 3.98 13.33 -30.39
C GLU A 448 4.31 14.81 -30.25
N GLY A 449 5.15 15.35 -31.16
CA GLY A 449 5.63 16.73 -31.10
C GLY A 449 6.83 16.98 -30.18
N PHE A 450 7.34 15.93 -29.50
CA PHE A 450 8.42 16.05 -28.52
C PHE A 450 9.55 15.05 -28.75
N ALA A 451 10.74 15.44 -28.32
CA ALA A 451 11.90 14.57 -28.24
C ALA A 451 11.69 13.48 -27.18
N ALA A 452 12.34 12.34 -27.38
CA ALA A 452 12.30 11.24 -26.44
C ALA A 452 13.07 11.58 -25.16
N HIS A 453 12.62 11.07 -24.02
CA HIS A 453 13.34 11.19 -22.76
C HIS A 453 13.63 9.82 -22.15
N LEU A 454 14.85 9.69 -21.61
CA LEU A 454 15.39 8.48 -21.01
C LEU A 454 15.96 8.83 -19.64
N GLU A 455 15.39 8.22 -18.60
CA GLU A 455 15.92 8.30 -17.23
C GLU A 455 16.48 6.94 -16.81
N ARG A 456 17.73 6.89 -16.32
CA ARG A 456 18.35 5.67 -15.81
C ARG A 456 18.33 5.66 -14.28
N ASP A 457 18.31 4.46 -13.70
CA ASP A 457 18.46 4.20 -12.26
C ASP A 457 17.50 5.01 -11.37
N TRP A 458 16.28 5.26 -11.85
CA TRP A 458 15.26 5.92 -11.05
C TRP A 458 14.74 4.96 -9.98
N ILE A 459 14.76 5.40 -8.72
CA ILE A 459 14.20 4.69 -7.57
C ILE A 459 12.98 5.46 -7.07
N PRO A 460 11.74 4.97 -7.33
CA PRO A 460 10.50 5.69 -6.98
C PRO A 460 10.32 5.98 -5.49
N ALA A 461 11.00 5.26 -4.60
CA ALA A 461 10.94 5.53 -3.17
C ALA A 461 11.84 6.69 -2.73
N GLU A 462 12.78 7.13 -3.59
CA GLU A 462 13.80 8.12 -3.24
C GLU A 462 13.47 9.51 -3.75
N ARG A 463 12.85 9.63 -4.93
CA ARG A 463 12.47 10.91 -5.53
C ARG A 463 11.38 10.77 -6.59
N ALA A 464 10.53 11.79 -6.70
CA ALA A 464 9.68 11.98 -7.87
C ALA A 464 10.50 12.17 -9.16
N LEU A 465 9.90 11.82 -10.30
CA LEU A 465 10.53 12.02 -11.61
C LEU A 465 9.81 13.14 -12.35
N HIS A 466 10.52 14.25 -12.54
CA HIS A 466 10.07 15.38 -13.35
C HIS A 466 10.78 15.34 -14.70
N VAL A 467 10.00 15.18 -15.77
CA VAL A 467 10.49 15.07 -17.14
C VAL A 467 10.11 16.31 -17.93
N GLU A 468 11.12 17.10 -18.30
CA GLU A 468 10.94 18.23 -19.20
C GLU A 468 11.31 17.80 -20.63
N LEU A 469 10.30 17.64 -21.48
CA LEU A 469 10.50 17.27 -22.88
C LEU A 469 10.86 18.50 -23.72
N SER A 470 11.80 18.31 -24.64
CA SER A 470 12.11 19.31 -25.67
C SER A 470 11.14 19.17 -26.83
N THR A 471 10.66 20.28 -27.38
CA THR A 471 9.82 20.26 -28.58
C THR A 471 10.61 19.80 -29.80
N LEU A 472 9.93 19.12 -30.70
CA LEU A 472 10.53 18.53 -31.89
C LEU A 472 9.65 18.89 -33.10
N SER A 473 10.22 19.64 -34.05
CA SER A 473 9.50 20.11 -35.22
C SER A 473 9.18 18.94 -36.16
N ASN A 474 7.90 18.81 -36.53
CA ASN A 474 7.39 17.85 -37.51
C ASN A 474 7.75 16.38 -37.21
N GLY A 475 7.64 15.98 -35.95
CA GLY A 475 7.95 14.62 -35.51
C GLY A 475 7.46 14.33 -34.09
N GLY A 476 8.01 13.30 -33.48
CA GLY A 476 7.73 12.95 -32.09
C GLY A 476 8.56 11.78 -31.62
N ALA A 477 8.18 11.23 -30.48
CA ALA A 477 8.75 10.01 -29.94
C ALA A 477 7.66 8.95 -29.74
N VAL A 478 8.05 7.68 -29.82
CA VAL A 478 7.20 6.53 -29.51
C VAL A 478 7.99 5.46 -28.76
N ILE A 479 7.29 4.71 -27.92
CA ILE A 479 7.83 3.55 -27.20
C ILE A 479 7.31 2.28 -27.88
N LEU A 480 8.21 1.36 -28.18
CA LEU A 480 7.90 0.00 -28.65
C LEU A 480 8.12 -0.96 -27.48
N PRO A 481 7.11 -1.23 -26.63
CA PRO A 481 7.31 -1.95 -25.37
C PRO A 481 7.70 -3.42 -25.56
N GLU A 482 7.27 -4.04 -26.66
CA GLU A 482 7.55 -5.44 -27.00
C GLU A 482 8.50 -5.59 -28.19
N GLY A 483 9.30 -4.55 -28.45
CA GLY A 483 10.39 -4.58 -29.46
C GLY A 483 9.91 -4.46 -30.89
N THR A 484 8.63 -4.73 -31.16
CA THR A 484 8.01 -4.49 -32.46
C THR A 484 6.87 -3.48 -32.35
N GLY A 485 6.76 -2.55 -33.30
CA GLY A 485 5.58 -1.71 -33.41
C GLY A 485 5.59 -0.75 -34.60
N THR A 486 4.59 0.13 -34.66
CA THR A 486 4.31 1.03 -35.78
C THR A 486 4.74 2.45 -35.46
N LEU A 487 5.06 3.25 -36.48
CA LEU A 487 5.30 4.68 -36.33
C LEU A 487 4.12 5.51 -36.87
N PRO A 488 3.78 6.65 -36.23
CA PRO A 488 2.74 7.54 -36.72
C PRO A 488 3.02 8.04 -38.15
N GLY A 489 2.12 7.73 -39.08
CA GLY A 489 2.24 8.14 -40.49
C GLY A 489 3.07 7.21 -41.39
N LEU A 490 3.41 6.00 -40.94
CA LEU A 490 4.12 5.00 -41.75
C LEU A 490 3.39 3.65 -41.72
N LYS A 491 3.15 3.04 -42.89
CA LYS A 491 2.53 1.73 -42.99
C LYS A 491 3.54 0.60 -42.92
N GLY A 492 3.73 0.07 -41.72
CA GLY A 492 4.55 -1.11 -41.49
C GLY A 492 4.94 -1.24 -40.03
N ARG A 493 5.86 -2.16 -39.73
CA ARG A 493 6.36 -2.36 -38.37
C ARG A 493 7.87 -2.34 -38.35
N LEU A 494 8.41 -1.72 -37.31
CA LEU A 494 9.82 -1.76 -36.95
C LEU A 494 10.04 -2.78 -35.86
N ASN A 495 11.19 -3.44 -35.89
CA ASN A 495 11.66 -4.34 -34.86
C ASN A 495 13.15 -4.07 -34.57
N PRO A 496 13.47 -3.04 -33.77
CA PRO A 496 14.84 -2.79 -33.30
C PRO A 496 15.25 -3.85 -32.28
N ILE A 497 16.41 -4.47 -32.48
CA ILE A 497 16.92 -5.55 -31.63
C ILE A 497 18.31 -5.16 -31.12
N ARG A 498 18.55 -5.42 -29.83
CA ARG A 498 19.87 -5.46 -29.20
C ARG A 498 20.16 -6.89 -28.79
N ASP A 499 21.15 -7.53 -29.41
CA ASP A 499 21.44 -8.94 -29.19
C ASP A 499 22.28 -9.18 -27.92
N THR A 500 22.55 -10.44 -27.60
CA THR A 500 23.33 -10.84 -26.42
C THR A 500 24.80 -10.45 -26.47
N LEU A 501 25.30 -10.03 -27.64
CA LEU A 501 26.66 -9.52 -27.86
C LEU A 501 26.68 -7.99 -27.93
N ASP A 502 25.60 -7.34 -27.49
CA ASP A 502 25.43 -5.89 -27.47
C ASP A 502 25.36 -5.23 -28.84
N ARG A 503 25.09 -6.00 -29.90
CA ARG A 503 24.97 -5.49 -31.27
C ARG A 503 23.53 -5.09 -31.56
N THR A 504 23.39 -3.95 -32.23
CA THR A 504 22.09 -3.37 -32.57
C THR A 504 21.77 -3.53 -34.05
N CYS A 505 20.57 -4.03 -34.35
CA CYS A 505 20.11 -4.23 -35.70
C CYS A 505 18.61 -3.96 -35.85
N LEU A 506 18.21 -3.45 -37.01
CA LEU A 506 16.84 -3.07 -37.31
C LEU A 506 16.26 -4.01 -38.37
N TYR A 507 15.17 -4.67 -38.01
CA TYR A 507 14.26 -5.31 -38.95
C TYR A 507 13.03 -4.43 -39.16
N ALA A 508 12.41 -4.53 -40.32
CA ALA A 508 11.16 -3.88 -40.63
C ALA A 508 10.32 -4.68 -41.63
N SER A 509 9.01 -4.70 -41.43
CA SER A 509 8.04 -5.31 -42.33
C SER A 509 7.26 -4.22 -43.08
N ASN A 510 7.17 -4.34 -44.40
CA ASN A 510 6.56 -3.35 -45.32
C ASN A 510 7.20 -1.96 -45.29
N ILE A 511 8.47 -1.89 -44.87
CA ILE A 511 9.26 -0.65 -44.81
C ILE A 511 10.64 -0.95 -45.40
N ALA A 512 11.09 -0.12 -46.32
CA ALA A 512 12.47 -0.06 -46.78
C ALA A 512 13.30 0.80 -45.82
N ILE A 513 14.49 0.33 -45.44
CA ILE A 513 15.40 1.06 -44.55
C ILE A 513 16.58 1.57 -45.38
N ASN A 514 16.88 2.87 -45.32
CA ASN A 514 17.96 3.55 -46.05
C ASN A 514 18.00 3.13 -47.54
N GLU A 515 16.93 3.41 -48.29
CA GLU A 515 16.83 3.08 -49.72
C GLU A 515 16.86 1.58 -50.03
N GLY A 516 16.39 0.74 -49.09
CA GLY A 516 16.22 -0.70 -49.31
C GLY A 516 17.47 -1.54 -49.00
N ARG A 517 18.29 -1.12 -48.04
CA ARG A 517 19.41 -1.93 -47.53
C ARG A 517 18.91 -3.34 -47.13
N GLN A 518 19.75 -4.34 -47.41
CA GLN A 518 19.47 -5.72 -47.01
C GLN A 518 19.33 -5.81 -45.49
N GLN A 519 18.20 -6.35 -45.04
CA GLN A 519 17.90 -6.49 -43.62
C GLN A 519 18.50 -7.79 -43.03
N PRO A 520 18.90 -7.79 -41.75
CA PRO A 520 18.81 -6.68 -40.79
C PRO A 520 19.82 -5.57 -41.07
N VAL A 521 19.42 -4.32 -40.84
CA VAL A 521 20.31 -3.16 -40.97
C VAL A 521 20.98 -2.91 -39.62
N ALA A 522 22.29 -3.08 -39.55
CA ALA A 522 23.06 -2.68 -38.37
C ALA A 522 23.00 -1.15 -38.20
N PHE A 523 22.86 -0.70 -36.95
CA PHE A 523 22.79 0.73 -36.62
C PHE A 523 23.45 1.01 -35.28
N VAL A 524 23.89 2.26 -35.04
CA VAL A 524 24.31 2.73 -33.71
C VAL A 524 23.18 3.51 -33.05
N PRO A 525 22.81 3.25 -31.78
CA PRO A 525 21.82 4.07 -31.07
C PRO A 525 22.14 5.56 -31.17
N GLY A 526 21.13 6.37 -31.50
CA GLY A 526 21.29 7.80 -31.77
C GLY A 526 21.55 8.18 -33.24
N GLU A 527 21.89 7.23 -34.11
CA GLU A 527 22.02 7.51 -35.54
C GLU A 527 20.66 7.69 -36.23
N LYS A 528 20.65 8.46 -37.33
CA LYS A 528 19.45 8.67 -38.13
C LYS A 528 19.36 7.61 -39.23
N LEU A 529 18.18 7.02 -39.38
CA LEU A 529 17.84 6.06 -40.43
C LEU A 529 16.64 6.59 -41.22
N GLY A 530 16.69 6.48 -42.55
CA GLY A 530 15.55 6.76 -43.42
C GLY A 530 14.67 5.52 -43.57
N LEU A 531 13.36 5.72 -43.52
CA LEU A 531 12.35 4.70 -43.69
C LEU A 531 11.38 5.14 -44.79
N THR A 532 11.03 4.21 -45.68
CA THR A 532 10.02 4.44 -46.72
C THR A 532 9.04 3.29 -46.74
N ASP A 533 7.74 3.56 -46.63
CA ASP A 533 6.71 2.52 -46.76
C ASP A 533 6.35 2.23 -48.22
N ALA A 534 5.48 1.24 -48.45
CA ALA A 534 5.06 0.83 -49.78
C ALA A 534 4.25 1.90 -50.55
N ASP A 535 3.67 2.88 -49.84
CA ASP A 535 2.93 4.00 -50.44
C ASP A 535 3.85 5.20 -50.74
N GLY A 536 5.14 5.10 -50.42
CA GLY A 536 6.12 6.16 -50.62
C GLY A 536 6.18 7.19 -49.50
N HIS A 537 5.53 6.94 -48.35
CA HIS A 537 5.68 7.83 -47.20
C HIS A 537 7.07 7.66 -46.58
N GLU A 538 7.75 8.78 -46.34
CA GLU A 538 9.08 8.81 -45.78
C GLU A 538 9.08 9.30 -44.32
N LEU A 539 9.88 8.63 -43.49
CA LEU A 539 10.21 9.06 -42.13
C LEU A 539 11.71 8.93 -41.90
N LEU A 540 12.28 9.89 -41.18
CA LEU A 540 13.57 9.72 -40.52
C LEU A 540 13.32 9.21 -39.11
N VAL A 541 14.13 8.27 -38.64
CA VAL A 541 14.03 7.74 -37.28
C VAL A 541 15.37 7.71 -36.59
N ARG A 542 15.33 7.73 -35.27
CA ARG A 542 16.47 7.52 -34.40
C ARG A 542 16.06 6.60 -33.27
N ILE A 543 16.76 5.48 -33.14
CA ILE A 543 16.55 4.57 -32.02
C ILE A 543 17.43 5.07 -30.88
N ILE A 544 16.82 5.53 -29.79
CA ILE A 544 17.50 6.20 -28.67
C ILE A 544 18.15 5.18 -27.76
N ASP A 545 17.39 4.17 -27.34
CA ASP A 545 17.90 3.06 -26.55
C ASP A 545 17.02 1.82 -26.72
N ILE A 546 17.60 0.66 -26.41
CA ILE A 546 16.92 -0.64 -26.32
C ILE A 546 17.28 -1.27 -24.98
N VAL A 547 16.27 -1.52 -24.15
CA VAL A 547 16.40 -2.13 -22.83
C VAL A 547 15.46 -3.33 -22.73
N GLY A 548 16.02 -4.51 -22.55
CA GLY A 548 15.25 -5.76 -22.61
C GLY A 548 14.68 -5.95 -24.03
N SER A 549 13.36 -6.08 -24.13
CA SER A 549 12.66 -6.08 -25.43
C SER A 549 12.16 -4.71 -25.84
N SER A 550 12.26 -3.67 -25.00
CA SER A 550 11.60 -2.38 -25.27
C SER A 550 12.54 -1.41 -25.97
N ALA A 551 12.03 -0.65 -26.95
CA ALA A 551 12.80 0.37 -27.66
C ALA A 551 12.15 1.75 -27.56
N LEU A 552 12.96 2.79 -27.43
CA LEU A 552 12.56 4.20 -27.49
C LEU A 552 13.00 4.80 -28.82
N VAL A 553 12.06 5.34 -29.59
CA VAL A 553 12.30 5.78 -30.96
C VAL A 553 11.82 7.21 -31.16
N GLU A 554 12.68 8.09 -31.66
CA GLU A 554 12.30 9.39 -32.22
C GLU A 554 12.05 9.24 -33.71
N TYR A 555 11.10 10.01 -34.24
CA TYR A 555 10.81 10.08 -35.67
C TYR A 555 10.57 11.53 -36.12
N TRP A 556 10.88 11.81 -37.39
CA TRP A 556 10.64 13.08 -38.07
C TRP A 556 10.10 12.83 -39.46
N ARG A 557 9.16 13.65 -39.89
CA ARG A 557 8.79 13.74 -41.31
C ARG A 557 9.78 14.65 -42.02
N PRO A 558 10.29 14.27 -43.21
CA PRO A 558 11.08 15.18 -44.04
C PRO A 558 10.30 16.49 -44.26
N GLU A 559 10.99 17.63 -44.24
CA GLU A 559 10.35 18.89 -44.65
C GLU A 559 9.99 18.78 -46.14
N GLU A 560 8.74 19.11 -46.49
CA GLU A 560 8.39 19.31 -47.90
C GLU A 560 9.32 20.39 -48.45
N VAL A 561 10.20 20.01 -49.38
CA VAL A 561 10.91 20.99 -50.19
C VAL A 561 9.83 21.74 -50.95
N LYS A 562 9.49 22.95 -50.49
CA LYS A 562 8.65 23.87 -51.25
C LYS A 562 9.36 24.14 -52.57
N GLY A 563 8.90 23.46 -53.62
CA GLY A 563 9.34 23.68 -54.99
C GLY A 563 9.00 25.06 -55.50
#